data_AF-A0A4Y8KUB9-F1
#
_entry.id   AF-A0A4Y8KUB9-F1
#
_cell.length_a   1.000
_cell.length_b   1.000
_cell.length_c   1.000
_cell.angle_alpha   90.00
_cell.angle_beta   90.00
_cell.angle_gamma   90.00
#
_symmetry.space_group_name_H-M   'P 1'
#
loop_
_entity.id
_entity.type
_entity.pdbx_description
1 polymer ?
#
loop_
_entity_poly.entity_id
_entity_poly.type
_entity_poly.pdbx_seq_one_letter_code
_entity_poly.pdbx_strand_id
1 'polypeptide(L)'
;MSYQSVIEQLRTSTDRQVMEAYRRYGLGLITEAQFVQLAAAVIAEANNSAVTVADVALSAELTRLSGIAHAPLGILPFSGDQRRLEKGVRTLLDEVAVTGDITERLTRFARTEPLTAANNAYSTAVTGSPSVEGWVRQMDGDPCQLCQWWWRGGRVWPKSHRMAHHKGCSCTQRVVTVDRVKAVAR
;
A
#
# COMPACT_ATOMS: atom_id res chain seq x y z
N MET A 1 4.64 5.65 16.95
CA MET A 1 4.55 4.66 15.85
C MET A 1 4.57 5.42 14.53
N SER A 2 5.35 5.00 13.52
CA SER A 2 5.41 5.68 12.21
C SER A 2 4.37 5.13 11.24
N TYR A 3 4.00 5.90 10.23
CA TYR A 3 3.11 5.44 9.14
C TYR A 3 3.59 4.12 8.52
N GLN A 4 4.88 4.04 8.16
CA GLN A 4 5.48 2.82 7.61
C GLN A 4 5.35 1.61 8.56
N SER A 5 5.50 1.82 9.87
CA SER A 5 5.33 0.72 10.85
C SER A 5 3.88 0.23 10.98
N VAL A 6 2.89 1.12 10.86
CA VAL A 6 1.47 0.72 10.84
C VAL A 6 1.15 -0.11 9.61
N ILE A 7 1.63 0.32 8.43
CA ILE A 7 1.45 -0.42 7.18
C ILE A 7 2.15 -1.79 7.27
N GLU A 8 3.34 -1.87 7.84
CA GLU A 8 4.03 -3.16 7.99
C GLU A 8 3.28 -4.14 8.90
N GLN A 9 2.71 -3.64 10.02
CA GLN A 9 1.87 -4.46 10.89
C GLN A 9 0.62 -4.96 10.15
N LEU A 10 -0.02 -4.10 9.37
CA LEU A 10 -1.19 -4.47 8.57
C LEU A 10 -0.85 -5.57 7.55
N ARG A 11 0.28 -5.43 6.83
CA ARG A 11 0.76 -6.44 5.87
C ARG A 11 1.01 -7.78 6.53
N THR A 12 1.72 -7.78 7.65
CA THR A 12 2.07 -9.01 8.38
C THR A 12 0.84 -9.67 8.99
N SER A 13 -0.13 -8.90 9.49
CA SER A 13 -1.38 -9.47 10.00
C SER A 13 -2.26 -10.05 8.89
N THR A 14 -2.31 -9.39 7.73
CA THR A 14 -3.06 -9.85 6.54
C THR A 14 -2.49 -11.18 6.04
N ASP A 15 -1.18 -11.23 5.87
CA ASP A 15 -0.42 -12.42 5.48
C ASP A 15 -0.72 -13.61 6.41
N ARG A 16 -0.56 -13.42 7.73
CA ARG A 16 -0.86 -14.45 8.72
C ARG A 16 -2.29 -14.98 8.61
N GLN A 17 -3.28 -14.11 8.40
CA GLN A 17 -4.69 -14.51 8.28
C GLN A 17 -4.97 -15.28 6.98
N VAL A 18 -4.40 -14.82 5.85
CA VAL A 18 -4.52 -15.50 4.56
C VAL A 18 -3.84 -16.87 4.60
N MET A 19 -2.66 -16.97 5.21
CA MET A 19 -1.94 -18.23 5.35
C MET A 19 -2.65 -19.22 6.28
N GLU A 20 -3.33 -18.74 7.33
CA GLU A 20 -4.18 -19.59 8.16
C GLU A 20 -5.41 -20.11 7.38
N ALA A 21 -6.03 -19.27 6.55
CA ALA A 21 -7.10 -19.72 5.66
C ALA A 21 -6.58 -20.78 4.67
N TYR A 22 -5.40 -20.58 4.09
CA TYR A 22 -4.79 -21.55 3.19
C TYR A 22 -4.46 -22.87 3.88
N ARG A 23 -3.97 -22.83 5.13
CA ARG A 23 -3.73 -24.03 5.95
C ARG A 23 -5.02 -24.81 6.19
N ARG A 24 -6.14 -24.14 6.50
CA ARG A 24 -7.44 -24.79 6.68
C ARG A 24 -7.95 -25.45 5.39
N TYR A 25 -7.71 -24.81 4.25
CA TYR A 25 -8.00 -25.40 2.95
C TYR A 25 -7.18 -26.66 2.69
N GLY A 26 -5.86 -26.61 2.93
CA GLY A 26 -4.97 -27.77 2.77
C GLY A 26 -5.32 -28.96 3.70
N LEU A 27 -5.99 -28.70 4.82
CA LEU A 27 -6.51 -29.73 5.73
C LEU A 27 -7.93 -30.22 5.37
N GLY A 28 -8.55 -29.69 4.31
CA GLY A 28 -9.91 -30.03 3.90
C GLY A 28 -11.00 -29.51 4.84
N LEU A 29 -10.68 -28.55 5.73
CA LEU A 29 -11.66 -27.97 6.68
C LEU A 29 -12.55 -26.92 6.02
N ILE A 30 -12.13 -26.35 4.89
CA ILE A 30 -12.90 -25.42 4.07
C ILE A 30 -12.72 -25.80 2.60
N THR A 31 -13.73 -25.49 1.78
CA THR A 31 -13.66 -25.68 0.33
C THR A 31 -12.75 -24.64 -0.34
N GLU A 32 -12.32 -24.92 -1.56
CA GLU A 32 -11.55 -23.95 -2.36
C GLU A 32 -12.31 -22.62 -2.51
N ALA A 33 -13.61 -22.67 -2.81
CA ALA A 33 -14.45 -21.49 -2.94
C ALA A 33 -14.50 -20.66 -1.64
N GLN A 34 -14.59 -21.33 -0.48
CA GLN A 34 -14.56 -20.67 0.83
C GLN A 34 -13.20 -20.03 1.10
N PHE A 35 -12.11 -20.71 0.77
CA PHE A 35 -10.76 -20.16 0.89
C PHE A 35 -10.59 -18.90 0.03
N VAL A 36 -10.97 -18.95 -1.25
CA VAL A 36 -10.88 -17.81 -2.17
C VAL A 36 -11.65 -16.60 -1.63
N GLN A 37 -12.89 -16.81 -1.17
CA GLN A 37 -13.72 -15.74 -0.61
C GLN A 37 -13.11 -15.14 0.66
N LEU A 38 -12.64 -16.00 1.58
CA LEU A 38 -12.06 -15.57 2.85
C LEU A 38 -10.75 -14.81 2.65
N ALA A 39 -9.85 -15.33 1.81
CA ALA A 39 -8.58 -14.67 1.49
C ALA A 39 -8.82 -13.29 0.83
N ALA A 40 -9.74 -13.23 -0.13
CA ALA A 40 -10.10 -11.97 -0.79
C ALA A 40 -10.71 -10.96 0.19
N ALA A 41 -11.60 -11.39 1.08
CA ALA A 41 -12.23 -10.52 2.08
C ALA A 41 -11.22 -9.97 3.09
N VAL A 42 -10.29 -10.80 3.57
CA VAL A 42 -9.20 -10.37 4.47
C VAL A 42 -8.32 -9.32 3.81
N ILE A 43 -7.94 -9.53 2.54
CA ILE A 43 -7.12 -8.57 1.79
C ILE A 43 -7.91 -7.28 1.50
N ALA A 44 -9.19 -7.37 1.14
CA ALA A 44 -10.05 -6.21 0.88
C ALA A 44 -10.17 -5.33 2.13
N GLU A 45 -10.38 -5.94 3.31
CA GLU A 45 -10.45 -5.21 4.57
C GLU A 45 -9.12 -4.53 4.92
N ALA A 46 -8.01 -5.23 4.68
CA ALA A 46 -6.68 -4.65 4.84
C ALA A 46 -6.44 -3.49 3.86
N ASN A 47 -6.92 -3.58 2.62
CA ASN A 47 -6.84 -2.48 1.65
C ASN A 47 -7.66 -1.27 2.13
N ASN A 48 -8.86 -1.48 2.67
CA ASN A 48 -9.69 -0.40 3.23
C ASN A 48 -9.01 0.30 4.42
N SER A 49 -8.45 -0.50 5.33
CA SER A 49 -7.68 -0.01 6.46
C SER A 49 -6.44 0.78 6.00
N ALA A 50 -5.72 0.28 5.00
CA ALA A 50 -4.54 0.92 4.43
C ALA A 50 -4.85 2.28 3.82
N VAL A 51 -5.98 2.41 3.11
CA VAL A 51 -6.46 3.69 2.55
C VAL A 51 -6.75 4.70 3.66
N THR A 52 -7.47 4.26 4.71
CA THR A 52 -7.81 5.11 5.85
C THR A 52 -6.56 5.60 6.59
N VAL A 53 -5.62 4.69 6.85
CA VAL A 53 -4.35 5.02 7.51
C VAL A 53 -3.54 6.01 6.67
N ALA A 54 -3.52 5.86 5.35
CA ALA A 54 -2.79 6.78 4.46
C ALA A 54 -3.36 8.21 4.51
N ASP A 55 -4.68 8.36 4.52
CA ASP A 55 -5.34 9.67 4.58
C ASP A 55 -5.11 10.37 5.93
N VAL A 56 -5.28 9.63 7.03
CA VAL A 56 -5.00 10.13 8.39
C VAL A 56 -3.52 10.46 8.56
N ALA A 57 -2.61 9.64 8.02
CA ALA A 57 -1.17 9.88 8.12
C ALA A 57 -0.76 11.20 7.45
N LEU A 58 -1.32 11.52 6.29
CA LEU A 58 -1.05 12.80 5.63
C LEU A 58 -1.57 13.98 6.46
N SER A 59 -2.81 13.91 6.95
CA SER A 59 -3.39 14.93 7.83
C SER A 59 -2.52 15.17 9.08
N ALA A 60 -2.04 14.10 9.71
CA ALA A 60 -1.14 14.17 10.85
C ALA A 60 0.22 14.78 10.48
N GLU A 61 0.80 14.41 9.33
CA GLU A 61 2.07 14.96 8.86
C GLU A 61 1.96 16.46 8.58
N LEU A 62 0.92 16.90 7.89
CA LEU A 62 0.66 18.31 7.60
C LEU A 62 0.41 19.12 8.87
N THR A 63 -0.34 18.56 9.82
CA THR A 63 -0.56 19.20 11.12
C THR A 63 0.75 19.41 11.87
N ARG A 64 1.61 18.38 11.89
CA ARG A 64 2.92 18.45 12.52
C ARG A 64 3.86 19.47 11.83
N LEU A 65 3.82 19.56 10.50
CA LEU A 65 4.69 20.45 9.73
C LEU A 65 4.27 21.92 9.80
N SER A 66 2.96 22.19 9.81
CA SER A 66 2.41 23.56 9.75
C SER A 66 2.03 24.14 11.11
N GLY A 67 1.81 23.30 12.13
CA GLY A 67 1.25 23.72 13.41
C GLY A 67 -0.25 24.02 13.39
N ILE A 68 -0.94 23.80 12.25
CA ILE A 68 -2.36 24.03 12.05
C ILE A 68 -3.06 22.68 11.92
N ALA A 69 -4.24 22.49 12.53
CA ALA A 69 -5.00 21.25 12.38
C ALA A 69 -5.47 21.06 10.93
N HIS A 70 -5.09 19.95 10.29
CA HIS A 70 -5.58 19.53 8.97
C HIS A 70 -6.52 18.35 9.10
N ALA A 71 -7.70 18.41 8.50
CA ALA A 71 -8.60 17.26 8.42
C ALA A 71 -8.12 16.26 7.34
N PRO A 72 -8.38 14.95 7.49
CA PRO A 72 -8.25 13.98 6.40
C PRO A 72 -9.12 14.38 5.20
N LEU A 73 -8.70 14.02 3.98
CA LEU A 73 -9.41 14.38 2.75
C LEU A 73 -10.65 13.53 2.48
N GLY A 74 -10.83 12.42 3.21
CA GLY A 74 -11.91 11.48 3.00
C GLY A 74 -11.66 10.56 1.81
N ILE A 75 -10.42 10.10 1.64
CA ILE A 75 -10.08 9.17 0.55
C ILE A 75 -10.82 7.85 0.76
N LEU A 76 -11.68 7.50 -0.21
CA LEU A 76 -12.48 6.29 -0.14
C LEU A 76 -11.73 5.08 -0.72
N PRO A 77 -11.89 3.89 -0.13
CA PRO A 77 -11.40 2.66 -0.74
C PRO A 77 -12.08 2.35 -2.08
N PHE A 78 -11.44 1.50 -2.90
CA PHE A 78 -11.99 1.09 -4.18
C PHE A 78 -13.15 0.10 -4.02
N SER A 79 -14.33 0.44 -4.53
CA SER A 79 -15.57 -0.35 -4.35
C SER A 79 -15.63 -1.66 -5.12
N GLY A 80 -14.69 -1.91 -6.04
CA GLY A 80 -14.65 -3.13 -6.88
C GLY A 80 -13.64 -4.20 -6.43
N ASP A 81 -13.06 -4.06 -5.24
CA ASP A 81 -11.84 -4.81 -4.91
C ASP A 81 -12.09 -6.30 -4.68
N GLN A 82 -13.23 -6.67 -4.10
CA GLN A 82 -13.55 -8.07 -3.76
C GLN A 82 -13.44 -9.02 -4.97
N ARG A 83 -14.12 -8.72 -6.09
CA ARG A 83 -14.09 -9.59 -7.28
C ARG A 83 -12.71 -9.68 -7.91
N ARG A 84 -11.95 -8.57 -7.91
CA ARG A 84 -10.57 -8.55 -8.41
C ARG A 84 -9.67 -9.43 -7.56
N LEU A 85 -9.80 -9.34 -6.24
CA LEU A 85 -9.04 -10.11 -5.28
C LEU A 85 -9.38 -11.61 -5.36
N GLU A 86 -10.67 -11.97 -5.44
CA GLU A 86 -11.07 -13.36 -5.66
C GLU A 86 -10.48 -13.94 -6.94
N LYS A 87 -10.53 -13.18 -8.04
CA LYS A 87 -9.89 -13.57 -9.30
C LYS A 87 -8.38 -13.76 -9.11
N GLY A 88 -7.71 -12.84 -8.41
CA GLY A 88 -6.29 -12.93 -8.11
C GLY A 88 -5.93 -14.19 -7.32
N VAL A 89 -6.68 -14.50 -6.26
CA VAL A 89 -6.47 -15.71 -5.45
C VAL A 89 -6.68 -16.98 -6.28
N ARG A 90 -7.74 -17.04 -7.12
CA ARG A 90 -7.96 -18.18 -8.03
C ARG A 90 -6.80 -18.36 -9.01
N THR A 91 -6.37 -17.28 -9.66
CA THR A 91 -5.21 -17.34 -10.58
C THR A 91 -3.96 -17.89 -9.90
N LEU A 92 -3.72 -17.52 -8.64
CA LEU A 92 -2.59 -18.08 -7.88
C LEU A 92 -2.73 -19.59 -7.64
N LEU A 93 -3.93 -20.06 -7.29
CA LEU A 93 -4.21 -21.50 -7.13
C LEU A 93 -4.01 -22.26 -8.45
N ASP A 94 -4.55 -21.73 -9.54
CA ASP A 94 -4.46 -22.32 -10.88
C ASP A 94 -3.00 -22.43 -11.37
N GLU A 95 -2.20 -21.37 -11.15
CA GLU A 95 -0.78 -21.33 -11.54
C GLU A 95 0.12 -22.28 -10.73
N VAL A 96 -0.29 -22.63 -9.51
CA VAL A 96 0.53 -23.48 -8.64
C VAL A 96 0.37 -24.95 -8.96
N ALA A 97 -0.77 -25.36 -9.51
CA ALA A 97 -0.92 -26.67 -10.13
C ALA A 97 0.18 -26.93 -11.19
N VAL A 98 0.81 -25.87 -11.72
CA VAL A 98 1.87 -25.92 -12.73
C VAL A 98 3.29 -25.67 -12.17
N THR A 99 3.46 -24.83 -11.14
CA THR A 99 4.77 -24.28 -10.75
C THR A 99 5.29 -24.65 -9.34
N GLY A 100 4.46 -25.22 -8.48
CA GLY A 100 4.91 -25.91 -7.26
C GLY A 100 5.08 -25.11 -5.96
N ASP A 101 4.96 -23.78 -5.95
CA ASP A 101 4.98 -23.00 -4.68
C ASP A 101 3.93 -21.87 -4.63
N ILE A 102 2.75 -22.20 -4.08
CA ILE A 102 1.68 -21.22 -3.78
C ILE A 102 1.98 -20.38 -2.56
N THR A 103 2.71 -20.92 -1.59
CA THR A 103 2.87 -20.28 -0.28
C THR A 103 3.60 -18.95 -0.43
N GLU A 104 4.72 -18.94 -1.16
CA GLU A 104 5.47 -17.70 -1.37
C GLU A 104 4.66 -16.68 -2.20
N ARG A 105 3.96 -17.14 -3.23
CA ARG A 105 3.15 -16.28 -4.10
C ARG A 105 1.96 -15.67 -3.35
N LEU A 106 1.29 -16.46 -2.54
CA LEU A 106 0.16 -16.03 -1.71
C LEU A 106 0.62 -15.06 -0.62
N THR A 107 1.74 -15.35 0.04
CA THR A 107 2.41 -14.45 0.98
C THR A 107 2.70 -13.10 0.32
N ARG A 108 3.33 -13.12 -0.86
CA ARG A 108 3.64 -11.91 -1.63
C ARG A 108 2.39 -11.13 -1.99
N PHE A 109 1.33 -11.81 -2.43
CA PHE A 109 0.05 -11.19 -2.77
C PHE A 109 -0.60 -10.51 -1.56
N ALA A 110 -0.78 -11.26 -0.47
CA ALA A 110 -1.36 -10.77 0.77
C ALA A 110 -0.60 -9.58 1.38
N ARG A 111 0.74 -9.57 1.27
CA ARG A 111 1.59 -8.47 1.76
C ARG A 111 1.66 -7.27 0.82
N THR A 112 1.46 -7.45 -0.49
CA THR A 112 1.64 -6.39 -1.48
C THR A 112 0.35 -5.60 -1.72
N GLU A 113 -0.80 -6.25 -1.62
CA GLU A 113 -2.10 -5.61 -1.86
C GLU A 113 -2.35 -4.42 -0.90
N PRO A 114 -2.26 -4.57 0.44
CA PRO A 114 -2.48 -3.44 1.37
C PRO A 114 -1.44 -2.34 1.20
N LEU A 115 -0.20 -2.70 0.91
CA LEU A 115 0.86 -1.72 0.65
C LEU A 115 0.59 -0.89 -0.60
N THR A 116 0.08 -1.53 -1.65
CA THR A 116 -0.27 -0.86 -2.91
C THR A 116 -1.46 0.06 -2.69
N ALA A 117 -2.48 -0.38 -1.94
CA ALA A 117 -3.61 0.45 -1.55
C ALA A 117 -3.17 1.70 -0.76
N ALA A 118 -2.32 1.53 0.26
CA ALA A 118 -1.72 2.63 1.02
C ALA A 118 -0.94 3.61 0.14
N ASN A 119 -0.03 3.11 -0.71
CA ASN A 119 0.79 3.96 -1.59
C ASN A 119 -0.06 4.77 -2.57
N ASN A 120 -1.09 4.16 -3.15
CA ASN A 120 -2.00 4.84 -4.06
C ASN A 120 -2.83 5.89 -3.32
N ALA A 121 -3.39 5.55 -2.16
CA ALA A 121 -4.18 6.50 -1.36
C ALA A 121 -3.35 7.69 -0.89
N TYR A 122 -2.12 7.44 -0.39
CA TYR A 122 -1.20 8.50 0.02
C TYR A 122 -0.85 9.42 -1.15
N SER A 123 -0.57 8.84 -2.33
CA SER A 123 -0.27 9.61 -3.55
C SER A 123 -1.46 10.47 -3.99
N THR A 124 -2.67 9.92 -3.93
CA THR A 124 -3.90 10.66 -4.20
C THR A 124 -4.07 11.82 -3.21
N ALA A 125 -3.86 11.56 -1.92
CA ALA A 125 -4.01 12.56 -0.88
C ALA A 125 -2.97 13.70 -1.01
N VAL A 126 -1.70 13.35 -1.29
CA VAL A 126 -0.62 14.31 -1.58
C VAL A 126 -0.97 15.18 -2.79
N THR A 127 -1.50 14.59 -3.85
CA THR A 127 -1.88 15.32 -5.07
C THR A 127 -3.08 16.25 -4.82
N GLY A 128 -4.07 15.78 -4.07
CA GLY A 128 -5.31 16.50 -3.79
C GLY A 128 -5.20 17.57 -2.71
N SER A 129 -4.17 17.50 -1.85
CA SER A 129 -4.02 18.47 -0.76
C SER A 129 -3.60 19.85 -1.26
N PRO A 130 -4.30 20.93 -0.84
CA PRO A 130 -3.89 22.29 -1.13
C PRO A 130 -2.66 22.72 -0.33
N SER A 131 -2.37 22.04 0.79
CA SER A 131 -1.26 22.39 1.69
C SER A 131 0.04 21.65 1.38
N VAL A 132 0.02 20.78 0.36
CA VAL A 132 1.21 20.12 -0.16
C VAL A 132 1.67 20.84 -1.42
N GLU A 133 2.96 21.10 -1.54
CA GLU A 133 3.60 21.69 -2.72
C GLU A 133 4.46 20.66 -3.46
N GLY A 134 5.06 19.74 -2.71
CA GLY A 134 5.80 18.63 -3.26
C GLY A 134 6.09 17.54 -2.24
N TRP A 135 6.97 16.63 -2.62
CA TRP A 135 7.39 15.52 -1.77
C TRP A 135 8.83 15.12 -2.04
N VAL A 136 9.47 14.56 -1.03
CA VAL A 136 10.76 13.86 -1.14
C VAL A 136 10.51 12.37 -0.90
N ARG A 137 11.19 11.49 -1.63
CA ARG A 137 11.11 10.05 -1.34
C ARG A 137 11.69 9.80 0.05
N GLN A 138 10.86 9.27 0.95
CA GLN A 138 11.31 8.70 2.21
C GLN A 138 11.55 7.21 2.01
N MET A 139 12.83 6.84 2.10
CA MET A 139 13.25 5.44 2.02
C MET A 139 12.80 4.69 3.28
N ASP A 140 12.55 3.39 3.14
CA ASP A 140 12.43 2.49 4.29
C ASP A 140 13.82 2.17 4.87
N GLY A 141 13.87 1.28 5.87
CA GLY A 141 15.13 0.91 6.54
C GLY A 141 16.10 0.09 5.68
N ASP A 142 15.60 -0.51 4.59
CA ASP A 142 16.38 -1.33 3.66
C ASP A 142 15.95 -1.07 2.20
N PRO A 143 16.29 0.11 1.65
CA PRO A 143 15.81 0.51 0.33
C PRO A 143 16.57 -0.21 -0.78
N CYS A 144 15.82 -0.79 -1.73
CA CYS A 144 16.43 -1.42 -2.89
C CYS A 144 17.15 -0.42 -3.81
N GLN A 145 17.99 -0.93 -4.72
CA GLN A 145 18.76 -0.11 -5.67
C GLN A 145 17.87 0.83 -6.53
N LEU A 146 16.68 0.39 -6.95
CA LEU A 146 15.74 1.25 -7.69
C LEU A 146 15.23 2.41 -6.83
N CYS A 147 14.93 2.16 -5.56
CA CYS A 147 14.46 3.20 -4.63
C CYS A 147 15.56 4.23 -4.35
N GLN A 148 16.81 3.77 -4.16
CA GLN A 148 17.97 4.64 -4.02
C GLN A 148 18.18 5.48 -5.29
N TRP A 149 18.05 4.88 -6.48
CA TRP A 149 18.17 5.58 -7.75
C TRP A 149 17.06 6.64 -7.93
N TRP A 150 15.81 6.32 -7.61
CA TRP A 150 14.68 7.24 -7.67
C TRP A 150 14.70 8.34 -6.60
N TRP A 151 15.41 8.13 -5.48
CA TRP A 151 15.55 9.14 -4.42
C TRP A 151 16.30 10.39 -4.88
N ARG A 152 17.22 10.25 -5.85
CA ARG A 152 17.94 11.37 -6.49
C ARG A 152 18.58 12.34 -5.47
N GLY A 153 19.19 11.81 -4.41
CA GLY A 153 19.87 12.63 -3.41
C GLY A 153 18.95 13.53 -2.57
N GLY A 154 17.68 13.15 -2.39
CA GLY A 154 16.71 13.95 -1.62
C GLY A 154 15.98 15.01 -2.45
N ARG A 155 15.94 14.83 -3.78
CA ARG A 155 15.21 15.71 -4.68
C ARG A 155 13.76 15.89 -4.24
N VAL A 156 13.30 17.14 -4.26
CA VAL A 156 11.87 17.48 -4.12
C VAL A 156 11.20 17.32 -5.49
N TRP A 157 10.12 16.56 -5.51
CA TRP A 157 9.24 16.36 -6.65
C TRP A 157 7.97 17.19 -6.48
N PRO A 158 7.40 17.77 -7.56
CA PRO A 158 6.09 18.41 -7.50
C PRO A 158 5.02 17.44 -7.01
N LYS A 159 3.98 17.94 -6.32
CA LYS A 159 2.89 17.08 -5.83
C LYS A 159 2.16 16.31 -6.92
N SER A 160 2.13 16.86 -8.15
CA SER A 160 1.54 16.23 -9.34
C SER A 160 2.43 15.14 -9.95
N HIS A 161 3.70 15.03 -9.54
CA HIS A 161 4.58 13.97 -10.00
C HIS A 161 4.30 12.69 -9.21
N ARG A 162 3.87 11.64 -9.91
CA ARG A 162 3.61 10.33 -9.30
C ARG A 162 4.92 9.73 -8.78
N MET A 163 4.91 9.25 -7.54
CA MET A 163 6.04 8.48 -7.03
C MET A 163 6.14 7.14 -7.78
N ALA A 164 7.30 6.83 -8.35
CA ALA A 164 7.54 5.53 -8.93
C ALA A 164 7.60 4.44 -7.84
N HIS A 165 7.03 3.27 -8.11
CA HIS A 165 7.05 2.13 -7.19
C HIS A 165 7.33 0.84 -7.94
N HIS A 166 8.04 -0.08 -7.29
CA HIS A 166 8.03 -1.49 -7.66
C HIS A 166 7.14 -2.26 -6.67
N LYS A 167 6.71 -3.47 -7.04
CA LYS A 167 5.91 -4.33 -6.16
C LYS A 167 6.69 -4.60 -4.87
N GLY A 168 6.01 -4.47 -3.72
CA GLY A 168 6.59 -4.70 -2.39
C GLY A 168 7.39 -3.53 -1.78
N CYS A 169 7.54 -2.40 -2.48
CA CYS A 169 8.27 -1.21 -2.00
C CYS A 169 7.55 -0.48 -0.85
N SER A 170 8.21 -0.35 0.32
CA SER A 170 7.66 0.37 1.49
C SER A 170 8.17 1.80 1.66
N CYS A 171 8.87 2.33 0.65
CA CYS A 171 9.20 3.75 0.56
C CYS A 171 7.93 4.59 0.39
N THR A 172 7.88 5.75 1.05
CA THR A 172 6.72 6.65 1.07
C THR A 172 7.09 8.06 0.59
N GLN A 173 6.08 8.90 0.39
CA GLN A 173 6.27 10.33 0.14
C GLN A 173 6.38 11.03 1.50
N ARG A 174 7.44 11.81 1.71
CA ARG A 174 7.52 12.78 2.80
C ARG A 174 7.18 14.14 2.24
N VAL A 175 6.10 14.75 2.73
CA VAL A 175 5.58 15.96 2.08
C VAL A 175 6.44 17.18 2.38
N VAL A 176 6.36 18.14 1.47
CA VAL A 176 7.02 19.45 1.55
C VAL A 176 5.94 20.52 1.35
N THR A 177 5.91 21.48 2.28
CA THR A 177 4.91 22.55 2.36
C THR A 177 5.49 23.94 2.02
N VAL A 178 6.69 24.00 1.42
CA VAL A 178 7.34 25.28 1.08
C VAL A 178 6.69 25.93 -0.13
N ASP A 179 6.60 27.26 -0.13
CA ASP A 179 6.02 28.02 -1.23
C ASP A 179 6.78 27.78 -2.55
N ARG A 180 6.13 27.02 -3.44
CA ARG A 180 6.51 26.67 -4.82
C ARG A 180 7.67 25.68 -4.99
N VAL A 181 7.32 24.49 -5.48
CA VAL A 181 8.27 23.49 -6.00
C VAL A 181 8.38 23.62 -7.53
N LYS A 182 9.60 23.62 -8.08
CA LYS A 182 9.85 23.71 -9.53
C LYS A 182 9.24 22.53 -10.29
N ALA A 183 8.50 22.81 -11.36
CA ALA A 183 7.96 21.80 -12.27
C ALA A 183 9.07 20.94 -12.92
N VAL A 184 8.74 19.67 -13.21
CA VAL A 184 9.63 18.75 -13.93
C VAL A 184 9.09 18.56 -15.34
N ALA A 185 9.95 18.70 -16.36
CA ALA A 185 9.59 18.35 -17.74
C ALA A 185 9.20 16.86 -17.80
N ARG A 186 8.07 16.57 -18.46
CA ARG A 186 7.56 15.20 -18.64
C ARG A 186 8.42 14.42 -19.61
#